data_AF-A0A9Q0W484-F1
#
_entry.id   AF-A0A9Q0W484-F1
#
_cell.length_a   1.000
_cell.length_b   1.000
_cell.length_c   1.000
_cell.angle_alpha   90.00
_cell.angle_beta   90.00
_cell.angle_gamma   90.00
#
_symmetry.space_group_name_H-M   'P 1'
#
loop_
_entity.id
_entity.type
_entity.pdbx_description
1 polymer ?
#
loop_
_entity_poly.entity_id
_entity_poly.type
_entity_poly.pdbx_seq_one_letter_code
_entity_poly.pdbx_strand_id
1 'polypeptide(L)'
;MAFSISTPTAYFSCFNSSNQSSLPSLPFKPLKLPPFWPWQKVKMGPLTVSPMGFGTWAWGNQLLWGYQESMDTDLQQTFNLAVENGINLFDTADSYGTGRLNGKSEKLLGKFIQEFPGKQMRNDIVIATKFAAYPWRLTPGQFVKACKASLERLQVEQIGIGQLHWSTANYAPPQELALWDGLVAMYEQGLVRAVGVSNYGPKQLIKIHDYLKARGVPLCSAQVQFSLLSMGEDQMEIKKVCDSLGIRLIAYSPLGLGMLTGKYTSSRLPLGPRAFLFRQILPGLEPLLNSLGEIAQRRGKTLPQVKFIFLLLLLVCAY
;
A
#
# COMPACT_ATOMS: atom_id res chain seq x y z
N MET A 1 -27.84 33.76 -48.91
CA MET A 1 -26.86 34.54 -49.69
C MET A 1 -27.28 36.00 -49.58
N ALA A 2 -26.60 36.78 -48.72
CA ALA A 2 -25.64 37.85 -49.07
C ALA A 2 -26.38 39.16 -49.49
N PHE A 3 -26.14 40.38 -49.00
CA PHE A 3 -24.97 41.12 -48.46
C PHE A 3 -25.49 42.19 -47.45
N SER A 4 -24.86 42.39 -46.29
CA SER A 4 -23.83 43.41 -45.92
C SER A 4 -24.29 44.87 -45.85
N ILE A 5 -24.03 45.54 -44.71
CA ILE A 5 -23.29 46.82 -44.59
C ILE A 5 -22.88 47.10 -43.11
N SER A 6 -21.56 47.10 -42.90
CA SER A 6 -20.67 47.86 -42.00
C SER A 6 -21.01 48.25 -40.55
N THR A 7 -20.01 48.08 -39.66
CA THR A 7 -19.49 49.11 -38.73
C THR A 7 -18.05 48.76 -38.29
N PRO A 8 -17.26 49.72 -37.80
CA PRO A 8 -15.83 49.86 -38.13
C PRO A 8 -14.85 49.11 -37.22
N THR A 9 -13.69 48.82 -37.81
CA THR A 9 -12.50 48.23 -37.19
C THR A 9 -11.67 49.33 -36.53
N ALA A 10 -11.36 49.18 -35.24
CA ALA A 10 -10.29 49.92 -34.57
C ALA A 10 -9.14 48.96 -34.27
N TYR A 11 -7.97 49.29 -34.81
CA TYR A 11 -6.70 48.66 -34.48
C TYR A 11 -6.26 49.09 -33.07
N PHE A 12 -5.82 48.15 -32.24
CA PHE A 12 -4.79 48.42 -31.25
C PHE A 12 -3.84 47.23 -31.11
N SER A 13 -2.58 47.51 -31.39
CA SER A 13 -1.41 46.64 -31.27
C SER A 13 -0.89 46.58 -29.83
N CYS A 14 -0.40 45.39 -29.47
CA CYS A 14 0.70 45.11 -28.55
C CYS A 14 0.63 45.71 -27.12
N PHE A 15 0.35 44.85 -26.13
CA PHE A 15 0.90 45.00 -24.79
C PHE A 15 1.56 43.71 -24.31
N ASN A 16 2.85 43.90 -23.98
CA ASN A 16 3.78 43.14 -23.16
C ASN A 16 3.37 41.79 -22.58
N SER A 17 4.24 40.82 -22.87
CA SER A 17 4.44 39.58 -22.14
C SER A 17 4.81 39.85 -20.67
N SER A 18 3.84 39.71 -19.78
CA SER A 18 4.09 39.42 -18.38
C SER A 18 3.03 38.47 -17.87
N ASN A 19 3.38 37.19 -17.78
CA ASN A 19 2.98 36.33 -16.68
C ASN A 19 3.79 35.03 -16.79
N GLN A 20 4.95 35.01 -16.13
CA GLN A 20 5.53 33.76 -15.68
C GLN A 20 4.48 33.06 -14.83
N SER A 21 3.86 32.02 -15.40
CA SER A 21 2.98 31.12 -14.69
C SER A 21 3.80 30.41 -13.62
N SER A 22 3.80 30.95 -12.41
CA SER A 22 4.30 30.28 -11.22
C SER A 22 3.56 28.96 -11.07
N LEU A 23 4.29 27.86 -11.09
CA LEU A 23 3.79 26.55 -10.69
C LEU A 23 3.05 26.70 -9.35
N PRO A 24 1.85 26.13 -9.17
CA PRO A 24 1.15 26.19 -7.90
C PRO A 24 2.06 25.61 -6.82
N SER A 25 2.29 26.40 -5.77
CA SER A 25 3.08 26.01 -4.61
C SER A 25 2.55 24.68 -4.05
N LEU A 26 3.45 23.73 -3.83
CA LEU A 26 3.15 22.42 -3.22
C LEU A 26 2.25 22.63 -1.98
N PRO A 27 1.07 21.99 -1.90
CA PRO A 27 0.18 22.13 -0.74
C PRO A 27 0.76 21.47 0.52
N PHE A 28 1.86 20.73 0.39
CA PHE A 28 2.51 20.01 1.47
C PHE A 28 3.79 20.72 1.89
N LYS A 29 3.81 21.22 3.13
CA LYS A 29 5.08 21.60 3.77
C LYS A 29 5.94 20.34 3.92
N PRO A 30 7.25 20.39 3.60
CA PRO A 30 8.13 19.26 3.85
C PRO A 30 8.07 18.89 5.33
N LEU A 31 7.74 17.63 5.62
CA LEU A 31 7.68 17.12 6.98
C LEU A 31 9.11 17.10 7.55
N LYS A 32 9.41 18.01 8.49
CA LYS A 32 10.59 17.88 9.35
C LYS A 32 10.32 16.78 10.38
N LEU A 33 10.58 15.54 10.02
CA LEU A 33 10.51 14.42 10.96
C LEU A 33 11.60 14.55 12.01
N PRO A 34 11.34 14.17 13.27
CA PRO A 34 12.33 14.28 14.34
C PRO A 34 13.56 13.40 14.06
N PRO A 35 14.76 13.83 14.48
CA PRO A 35 16.04 13.14 14.21
C PRO A 35 16.15 11.74 14.81
N PHE A 36 15.23 11.37 15.72
CA PHE A 36 15.17 10.06 16.38
C PHE A 36 14.13 9.11 15.75
N TRP A 37 13.46 9.50 14.66
CA TRP A 37 12.62 8.55 13.92
C TRP A 37 13.55 7.57 13.19
N PRO A 38 13.44 6.24 13.42
CA PRO A 38 14.39 5.31 12.86
C PRO A 38 14.15 5.24 11.36
N TRP A 39 14.87 6.03 10.57
CA TRP A 39 14.92 5.91 9.12
C TRP A 39 15.95 4.86 8.68
N GLN A 40 16.60 4.18 9.62
CA GLN A 40 17.51 3.10 9.28
C GLN A 40 16.70 1.99 8.61
N LYS A 41 17.03 1.75 7.33
CA LYS A 41 16.42 0.67 6.58
C LYS A 41 16.66 -0.66 7.28
N VAL A 42 15.65 -1.51 7.23
CA VAL A 42 15.66 -2.84 7.84
C VAL A 42 15.84 -3.90 6.77
N LYS A 43 16.50 -5.00 7.14
CA LYS A 43 16.57 -6.18 6.28
C LYS A 43 15.23 -6.89 6.23
N MET A 44 14.85 -7.27 5.01
CA MET A 44 13.68 -8.10 4.68
C MET A 44 14.14 -9.12 3.63
N GLY A 45 14.62 -10.28 4.10
CA GLY A 45 15.31 -11.25 3.24
C GLY A 45 16.52 -10.62 2.53
N PRO A 46 16.64 -10.72 1.19
CA PRO A 46 17.74 -10.11 0.42
C PRO A 46 17.56 -8.61 0.19
N LEU A 47 16.46 -8.01 0.67
CA LEU A 47 16.10 -6.61 0.44
C LEU A 47 16.40 -5.76 1.67
N THR A 48 16.58 -4.47 1.43
CA THR A 48 16.74 -3.46 2.48
C THR A 48 15.70 -2.37 2.27
N VAL A 49 14.77 -2.26 3.22
CA VAL A 49 13.56 -1.45 3.07
C VAL A 49 13.41 -0.42 4.18
N SER A 50 12.77 0.71 3.89
CA SER A 50 12.37 1.70 4.88
C SER A 50 11.46 1.04 5.93
N PRO A 51 11.59 1.36 7.23
CA PRO A 51 10.77 0.78 8.29
C PRO A 51 9.31 1.21 8.25
N MET A 52 8.95 2.13 7.35
CA MET A 52 7.59 2.44 6.96
C MET A 52 7.47 2.24 5.45
N GLY A 53 6.39 1.59 5.01
CA GLY A 53 6.04 1.42 3.61
C GLY A 53 4.83 2.25 3.22
N PHE A 54 4.56 2.30 1.92
CA PHE A 54 3.44 3.02 1.34
C PHE A 54 2.44 2.04 0.73
N GLY A 55 1.19 2.07 1.21
CA GLY A 55 0.13 1.20 0.72
C GLY A 55 -0.71 1.84 -0.36
N THR A 56 -1.06 1.06 -1.38
CA THR A 56 -1.77 1.57 -2.57
C THR A 56 -3.18 0.99 -2.73
N TRP A 57 -3.78 0.42 -1.68
CA TRP A 57 -5.10 -0.22 -1.75
C TRP A 57 -6.24 0.73 -2.14
N ALA A 58 -6.14 2.00 -1.74
CA ALA A 58 -7.12 3.03 -2.11
C ALA A 58 -7.03 3.45 -3.58
N TRP A 59 -5.86 3.26 -4.22
CA TRP A 59 -5.61 3.73 -5.57
C TRP A 59 -6.40 2.91 -6.58
N GLY A 60 -7.18 3.58 -7.42
CA GLY A 60 -8.06 2.90 -8.37
C GLY A 60 -9.34 2.32 -7.77
N ASN A 61 -9.60 2.51 -6.47
CA ASN A 61 -10.76 1.91 -5.79
C ASN A 61 -11.89 2.92 -5.55
N GLN A 62 -12.84 2.95 -6.48
CA GLN A 62 -14.02 3.83 -6.43
C GLN A 62 -14.99 3.42 -5.32
N LEU A 63 -15.24 2.12 -5.15
CA LEU A 63 -16.31 1.62 -4.28
C LEU A 63 -16.05 1.88 -2.79
N LEU A 64 -14.83 1.61 -2.32
CA LEU A 64 -14.48 1.74 -0.91
C LEU A 64 -13.86 3.10 -0.57
N TRP A 65 -13.14 3.69 -1.52
CA TRP A 65 -12.31 4.87 -1.27
C TRP A 65 -12.73 6.09 -2.09
N GLY A 66 -13.71 5.97 -2.98
CA GLY A 66 -14.22 7.09 -3.77
C GLY A 66 -13.23 7.60 -4.81
N TYR A 67 -12.27 6.77 -5.23
CA TYR A 67 -11.26 7.14 -6.24
C TYR A 67 -11.91 7.70 -7.51
N GLN A 68 -11.30 8.76 -8.05
CA GLN A 68 -11.59 9.34 -9.35
C GLN A 68 -10.28 9.64 -10.05
N GLU A 69 -10.23 9.56 -11.39
CA GLU A 69 -8.99 9.81 -12.13
C GLU A 69 -8.47 11.25 -11.97
N SER A 70 -9.34 12.20 -11.62
CA SER A 70 -8.96 13.56 -11.22
C SER A 70 -8.03 13.61 -9.99
N MET A 71 -7.98 12.54 -9.18
CA MET A 71 -7.09 12.42 -8.02
C MET A 71 -5.67 12.00 -8.40
N ASP A 72 -5.41 11.55 -9.63
CA ASP A 72 -4.11 10.98 -10.03
C ASP A 72 -2.95 11.95 -9.80
N THR A 73 -3.15 13.26 -10.01
CA THR A 73 -2.14 14.29 -9.75
C THR A 73 -1.75 14.36 -8.28
N ASP A 74 -2.73 14.35 -7.37
CA ASP A 74 -2.49 14.40 -5.93
C ASP A 74 -1.84 13.09 -5.43
N LEU A 75 -2.23 11.95 -6.02
CA LEU A 75 -1.61 10.66 -5.73
C LEU A 75 -0.15 10.60 -6.18
N GLN A 76 0.18 11.11 -7.37
CA GLN A 76 1.56 11.26 -7.84
C GLN A 76 2.37 12.15 -6.91
N GLN A 77 1.83 13.31 -6.49
CA GLN A 77 2.52 14.20 -5.55
C GLN A 77 2.75 13.54 -4.19
N THR A 78 1.78 12.76 -3.72
CA THR A 78 1.90 12.00 -2.46
C THR A 78 2.97 10.90 -2.57
N PHE A 79 3.01 10.20 -3.70
CA PHE A 79 4.06 9.23 -4.01
C PHE A 79 5.45 9.89 -4.05
N ASN A 80 5.59 11.02 -4.75
CA ASN A 80 6.85 11.76 -4.84
C ASN A 80 7.35 12.16 -3.45
N LEU A 81 6.45 12.73 -2.63
CA LEU A 81 6.77 13.13 -1.26
C LEU A 81 7.21 11.92 -0.41
N ALA A 82 6.57 10.77 -0.55
CA ALA A 82 6.96 9.54 0.14
C ALA A 82 8.39 9.11 -0.22
N VAL A 83 8.70 9.05 -1.52
CA VAL A 83 10.04 8.67 -2.02
C VAL A 83 11.10 9.68 -1.57
N GLU A 84 10.83 10.98 -1.71
CA GLU A 84 11.74 12.07 -1.29
C GLU A 84 12.03 12.07 0.21
N ASN A 85 11.12 11.53 1.03
CA ASN A 85 11.32 11.35 2.47
C ASN A 85 11.94 9.99 2.83
N GLY A 86 12.41 9.21 1.85
CA GLY A 86 13.17 7.97 2.09
C GLY A 86 12.31 6.71 2.24
N ILE A 87 11.02 6.76 1.93
CA ILE A 87 10.20 5.56 1.80
C ILE A 87 10.58 4.85 0.51
N ASN A 88 10.97 3.58 0.61
CA ASN A 88 11.29 2.78 -0.57
C ASN A 88 10.45 1.51 -0.69
N LEU A 89 9.68 1.10 0.33
CA LEU A 89 8.76 -0.03 0.23
C LEU A 89 7.38 0.42 -0.21
N PHE A 90 6.93 -0.02 -1.39
CA PHE A 90 5.60 0.25 -1.91
C PHE A 90 4.80 -1.04 -2.06
N ASP A 91 3.65 -1.10 -1.41
CA ASP A 91 2.79 -2.27 -1.34
C ASP A 91 1.53 -2.09 -2.20
N THR A 92 1.24 -3.11 -3.00
CA THR A 92 0.09 -3.17 -3.92
C THR A 92 -0.45 -4.61 -4.02
N ALA A 93 -1.40 -4.85 -4.92
CA ALA A 93 -1.89 -6.18 -5.26
C ALA A 93 -2.55 -6.21 -6.64
N ASP A 94 -2.56 -7.37 -7.27
CA ASP A 94 -3.24 -7.60 -8.55
C ASP A 94 -4.77 -7.41 -8.46
N SER A 95 -5.33 -7.59 -7.26
CA SER A 95 -6.73 -7.40 -6.95
C SER A 95 -7.09 -5.95 -6.59
N TYR A 96 -6.11 -5.04 -6.46
CA TYR A 96 -6.40 -3.66 -6.06
C TYR A 96 -6.94 -2.81 -7.23
N GLY A 97 -8.10 -2.20 -6.97
CA GLY A 97 -8.88 -1.42 -7.92
C GLY A 97 -10.38 -1.76 -7.77
N THR A 98 -11.24 -1.07 -8.51
CA THR A 98 -12.68 -1.41 -8.62
C THR A 98 -12.98 -1.99 -10.01
N GLY A 99 -13.98 -2.88 -10.09
CA GLY A 99 -14.44 -3.46 -11.35
C GLY A 99 -13.77 -4.80 -11.67
N ARG A 100 -13.23 -4.95 -12.90
CA ARG A 100 -12.76 -6.24 -13.48
C ARG A 100 -11.46 -6.81 -12.88
N LEU A 101 -11.13 -6.52 -11.62
CA LEU A 101 -9.92 -7.07 -10.96
C LEU A 101 -8.65 -6.86 -11.81
N ASN A 102 -8.47 -5.65 -12.32
CA ASN A 102 -7.52 -5.34 -13.40
C ASN A 102 -6.19 -4.72 -12.92
N GLY A 103 -5.93 -4.70 -11.61
CA GLY A 103 -4.74 -4.11 -11.01
C GLY A 103 -4.56 -2.62 -11.33
N LYS A 104 -5.63 -1.79 -11.28
CA LYS A 104 -5.51 -0.33 -11.51
C LYS A 104 -4.51 0.32 -10.56
N SER A 105 -4.41 -0.16 -9.32
CA SER A 105 -3.39 0.28 -8.36
C SER A 105 -1.96 0.03 -8.87
N GLU A 106 -1.68 -1.16 -9.40
CA GLU A 106 -0.39 -1.49 -10.02
C GLU A 106 -0.08 -0.59 -11.22
N LYS A 107 -1.07 -0.30 -12.06
CA LYS A 107 -0.90 0.61 -13.21
C LYS A 107 -0.54 2.03 -12.77
N LEU A 108 -1.22 2.55 -11.73
CA LEU A 108 -0.93 3.86 -11.17
C LEU A 108 0.47 3.89 -10.55
N LEU A 109 0.82 2.89 -9.74
CA LEU A 109 2.14 2.79 -9.14
C LEU A 109 3.25 2.71 -10.20
N GLY A 110 3.08 1.89 -11.24
CA GLY A 110 4.03 1.79 -12.35
C GLY A 110 4.21 3.12 -13.07
N LYS A 111 3.11 3.80 -13.41
CA LYS A 111 3.14 5.15 -13.99
C LYS A 111 3.92 6.12 -13.10
N PHE A 112 3.61 6.14 -11.80
CA PHE A 112 4.21 7.10 -10.87
C PHE A 112 5.70 6.88 -10.65
N ILE A 113 6.14 5.62 -10.65
CA ILE A 113 7.56 5.27 -10.61
C ILE A 113 8.28 5.78 -11.88
N GLN A 114 7.69 5.59 -13.06
CA GLN A 114 8.30 6.02 -14.33
C GLN A 114 8.42 7.55 -14.43
N GLU A 115 7.37 8.27 -14.00
CA GLU A 115 7.29 9.73 -14.04
C GLU A 115 8.09 10.42 -12.90
N PHE A 116 8.61 9.65 -11.93
CA PHE A 116 9.39 10.22 -10.82
C PHE A 116 10.77 10.74 -11.29
N PRO A 117 11.10 12.02 -11.03
CA PRO A 117 12.32 12.63 -11.56
C PRO A 117 13.61 12.13 -10.90
N GLY A 118 13.55 11.62 -9.67
CA GLY A 118 14.72 11.20 -8.90
C GLY A 118 15.25 9.82 -9.28
N LYS A 119 16.04 9.71 -10.36
CA LYS A 119 16.53 8.42 -10.91
C LYS A 119 17.19 7.49 -9.88
N GLN A 120 18.03 8.02 -8.98
CA GLN A 120 18.72 7.19 -7.97
C GLN A 120 17.71 6.61 -6.95
N MET A 121 16.82 7.45 -6.43
CA MET A 121 15.78 7.03 -5.49
C MET A 121 14.79 6.08 -6.16
N ARG A 122 14.48 6.28 -7.44
CA ARG A 122 13.64 5.38 -8.24
C ARG A 122 14.20 3.95 -8.28
N ASN A 123 15.52 3.81 -8.46
CA ASN A 123 16.18 2.50 -8.51
C ASN A 123 16.24 1.79 -7.14
N ASP A 124 16.01 2.54 -6.05
CA ASP A 124 15.98 2.01 -4.68
C ASP A 124 14.57 1.57 -4.25
N ILE A 125 13.55 1.81 -5.08
CA ILE A 125 12.17 1.40 -4.81
C ILE A 125 12.06 -0.13 -4.83
N VAL A 126 11.44 -0.66 -3.78
CA VAL A 126 11.09 -2.05 -3.60
C VAL A 126 9.57 -2.19 -3.67
N ILE A 127 9.09 -2.91 -4.67
CA ILE A 127 7.66 -3.20 -4.83
C ILE A 127 7.33 -4.53 -4.18
N ALA A 128 6.31 -4.53 -3.32
CA ALA A 128 5.68 -5.72 -2.79
C ALA A 128 4.27 -5.83 -3.39
N THR A 129 4.03 -6.79 -4.28
CA THR A 129 2.69 -7.05 -4.82
C THR A 129 2.14 -8.37 -4.28
N LYS A 130 0.82 -8.48 -4.23
CA LYS A 130 0.10 -9.67 -3.77
C LYS A 130 -0.72 -10.26 -4.90
N PHE A 131 -0.79 -11.58 -4.90
CA PHE A 131 -1.58 -12.35 -5.83
C PHE A 131 -2.75 -12.99 -5.10
N ALA A 132 -3.97 -12.55 -5.44
CA ALA A 132 -5.20 -13.13 -4.93
C ALA A 132 -5.32 -14.64 -5.22
N ALA A 133 -5.79 -15.44 -4.26
CA ALA A 133 -6.03 -16.87 -4.49
C ALA A 133 -7.39 -17.10 -5.16
N TYR A 134 -7.57 -16.57 -6.37
CA TYR A 134 -8.83 -16.70 -7.11
C TYR A 134 -9.15 -18.16 -7.44
N PRO A 135 -10.45 -18.55 -7.54
CA PRO A 135 -10.85 -19.94 -7.79
C PRO A 135 -10.28 -20.57 -9.07
N TRP A 136 -9.94 -19.75 -10.07
CA TRP A 136 -9.33 -20.21 -11.32
C TRP A 136 -7.80 -20.34 -11.25
N ARG A 137 -7.15 -20.03 -10.11
CA ARG A 137 -5.71 -20.21 -9.89
C ARG A 137 -5.47 -21.51 -9.15
N LEU A 138 -5.49 -22.60 -9.88
CA LEU A 138 -5.38 -23.97 -9.40
C LEU A 138 -4.01 -24.60 -9.70
N THR A 139 -3.19 -23.95 -10.53
CA THR A 139 -1.86 -24.46 -10.90
C THR A 139 -0.76 -23.43 -10.65
N PRO A 140 0.50 -23.87 -10.47
CA PRO A 140 1.65 -22.96 -10.32
C PRO A 140 1.79 -22.02 -11.51
N GLY A 141 1.56 -22.52 -12.73
CA GLY A 141 1.65 -21.73 -13.96
C GLY A 141 0.64 -20.59 -14.05
N GLN A 142 -0.55 -20.76 -13.48
CA GLN A 142 -1.55 -19.68 -13.41
C GLN A 142 -1.13 -18.58 -12.43
N PHE A 143 -0.43 -18.94 -11.36
CA PHE A 143 0.14 -17.98 -10.42
C PHE A 143 1.32 -17.22 -11.03
N VAL A 144 2.22 -17.91 -11.73
CA VAL A 144 3.29 -17.31 -12.54
C VAL A 144 2.73 -16.35 -13.59
N LYS A 145 1.65 -16.73 -14.30
CA LYS A 145 0.97 -15.86 -15.26
C LYS A 145 0.42 -14.58 -14.60
N ALA A 146 -0.11 -14.67 -13.39
CA ALA A 146 -0.55 -13.50 -12.63
C ALA A 146 0.63 -12.55 -12.32
N CYS A 147 1.78 -13.10 -11.93
CA CYS A 147 3.00 -12.32 -11.71
C CYS A 147 3.49 -11.62 -12.97
N LYS A 148 3.54 -12.30 -14.12
CA LYS A 148 3.88 -11.68 -15.40
C LYS A 148 2.95 -10.52 -15.75
N ALA A 149 1.64 -10.71 -15.54
CA ALA A 149 0.67 -9.65 -15.76
C ALA A 149 0.85 -8.46 -14.79
N SER A 150 1.29 -8.70 -13.55
CA SER A 150 1.65 -7.63 -12.61
C SER A 150 2.92 -6.89 -13.03
N LEU A 151 3.96 -7.59 -13.52
CA LEU A 151 5.18 -6.97 -14.07
C LEU A 151 4.83 -6.02 -15.23
N GLU A 152 3.95 -6.44 -16.14
CA GLU A 152 3.47 -5.60 -17.24
C GLU A 152 2.73 -4.34 -16.74
N ARG A 153 1.82 -4.48 -15.76
CA ARG A 153 1.08 -3.33 -15.20
C ARG A 153 1.99 -2.36 -14.45
N LEU A 154 2.95 -2.88 -13.70
CA LEU A 154 3.93 -2.12 -12.94
C LEU A 154 5.03 -1.52 -13.83
N GLN A 155 5.21 -2.05 -15.05
CA GLN A 155 6.28 -1.67 -15.97
C GLN A 155 7.66 -1.83 -15.34
N VAL A 156 7.91 -2.98 -14.71
CA VAL A 156 9.19 -3.36 -14.12
C VAL A 156 9.59 -4.75 -14.58
N GLU A 157 10.90 -5.00 -14.66
CA GLU A 157 11.44 -6.30 -15.09
C GLU A 157 11.40 -7.35 -13.98
N GLN A 158 11.44 -6.91 -12.72
CA GLN A 158 11.47 -7.78 -11.56
C GLN A 158 10.75 -7.13 -10.37
N ILE A 159 9.91 -7.89 -9.68
CA ILE A 159 9.24 -7.48 -8.45
C ILE A 159 10.17 -7.70 -7.25
N GLY A 160 10.15 -6.80 -6.27
CA GLY A 160 10.88 -6.98 -5.02
C GLY A 160 10.36 -8.19 -4.25
N ILE A 161 9.08 -8.16 -3.89
CA ILE A 161 8.43 -9.22 -3.10
C ILE A 161 7.12 -9.65 -3.74
N GLY A 162 7.05 -10.92 -4.17
CA GLY A 162 5.81 -11.55 -4.61
C GLY A 162 5.11 -12.24 -3.44
N GLN A 163 3.89 -11.82 -3.12
CA GLN A 163 3.17 -12.31 -1.94
C GLN A 163 1.92 -13.11 -2.30
N LEU A 164 1.66 -14.20 -1.58
CA LEU A 164 0.35 -14.84 -1.61
C LEU A 164 -0.63 -14.07 -0.70
N HIS A 165 -1.74 -13.60 -1.26
CA HIS A 165 -2.60 -12.60 -0.59
C HIS A 165 -3.40 -13.16 0.60
N TRP A 166 -3.77 -14.43 0.57
CA TRP A 166 -4.37 -15.15 1.70
C TRP A 166 -4.20 -16.66 1.53
N SER A 167 -4.25 -17.39 2.64
CA SER A 167 -4.24 -18.85 2.64
C SER A 167 -5.60 -19.42 2.20
N THR A 168 -5.57 -20.44 1.36
CA THR A 168 -6.71 -21.27 0.97
C THR A 168 -6.82 -22.55 1.80
N ALA A 169 -5.90 -22.81 2.75
CA ALA A 169 -5.78 -24.08 3.47
C ALA A 169 -7.09 -24.56 4.15
N ASN A 170 -7.96 -23.65 4.59
CA ASN A 170 -9.20 -24.01 5.28
C ASN A 170 -10.35 -24.42 4.33
N TYR A 171 -10.28 -24.07 3.03
CA TYR A 171 -11.38 -24.30 2.09
C TYR A 171 -10.95 -24.96 0.76
N ALA A 172 -9.66 -24.89 0.41
CA ALA A 172 -9.07 -25.54 -0.75
C ALA A 172 -7.59 -25.89 -0.50
N PRO A 173 -7.28 -26.90 0.35
CA PRO A 173 -5.90 -27.33 0.61
C PRO A 173 -5.08 -27.73 -0.65
N PRO A 174 -5.65 -28.40 -1.67
CA PRO A 174 -4.91 -28.71 -2.90
C PRO A 174 -4.49 -27.44 -3.66
N GLN A 175 -5.35 -26.42 -3.65
CA GLN A 175 -5.04 -25.12 -4.26
C GLN A 175 -3.87 -24.45 -3.52
N GLU A 176 -3.83 -24.51 -2.19
CA GLU A 176 -2.77 -23.93 -1.36
C GLU A 176 -1.39 -24.44 -1.81
N LEU A 177 -1.26 -25.76 -1.95
CA LEU A 177 -0.02 -26.40 -2.38
C LEU A 177 0.40 -25.93 -3.78
N ALA A 178 -0.54 -25.86 -4.72
CA ALA A 178 -0.26 -25.35 -6.07
C ALA A 178 0.15 -23.86 -6.07
N LEU A 179 -0.39 -23.05 -5.16
CA LEU A 179 0.01 -21.65 -5.00
C LEU A 179 1.40 -21.53 -4.36
N TRP A 180 1.78 -22.44 -3.45
CA TRP A 180 3.14 -22.52 -2.90
C TRP A 180 4.15 -22.91 -3.97
N ASP A 181 3.86 -23.92 -4.77
CA ASP A 181 4.65 -24.26 -5.96
C ASP A 181 4.73 -23.07 -6.93
N GLY A 182 3.67 -22.26 -7.02
CA GLY A 182 3.66 -21.00 -7.76
C GLY A 182 4.66 -19.97 -7.23
N LEU A 183 4.73 -19.77 -5.90
CA LEU A 183 5.74 -18.91 -5.26
C LEU A 183 7.16 -19.34 -5.59
N VAL A 184 7.42 -20.64 -5.54
CA VAL A 184 8.71 -21.24 -5.92
C VAL A 184 9.03 -20.95 -7.38
N ALA A 185 8.11 -21.28 -8.29
CA ALA A 185 8.31 -21.10 -9.72
C ALA A 185 8.53 -19.63 -10.14
N MET A 186 7.87 -18.67 -9.47
CA MET A 186 8.10 -17.23 -9.71
C MET A 186 9.50 -16.80 -9.29
N TYR A 187 10.00 -17.31 -8.17
CA TYR A 187 11.34 -17.02 -7.67
C TYR A 187 12.41 -17.66 -8.57
N GLU A 188 12.26 -18.94 -8.92
CA GLU A 188 13.19 -19.67 -9.79
C GLU A 188 13.28 -19.06 -11.20
N GLN A 189 12.17 -18.52 -11.73
CA GLN A 189 12.16 -17.79 -12.99
C GLN A 189 12.73 -16.37 -12.90
N GLY A 190 13.15 -15.91 -11.71
CA GLY A 190 13.69 -14.58 -11.50
C GLY A 190 12.67 -13.45 -11.59
N LEU A 191 11.37 -13.74 -11.56
CA LEU A 191 10.30 -12.73 -11.66
C LEU A 191 10.17 -11.91 -10.37
N VAL A 192 10.56 -12.50 -9.24
CA VAL A 192 10.56 -11.88 -7.91
C VAL A 192 11.90 -12.08 -7.23
N ARG A 193 12.37 -11.11 -6.44
CA ARG A 193 13.62 -11.22 -5.65
C ARG A 193 13.44 -12.00 -4.35
N ALA A 194 12.24 -12.00 -3.80
CA ALA A 194 11.86 -12.74 -2.61
C ALA A 194 10.35 -13.00 -2.60
N VAL A 195 9.90 -13.86 -1.69
CA VAL A 195 8.48 -14.17 -1.53
C VAL A 195 7.98 -13.80 -0.14
N GLY A 196 6.68 -13.53 -0.05
CA GLY A 196 6.00 -13.29 1.22
C GLY A 196 4.61 -13.89 1.23
N VAL A 197 3.93 -13.75 2.36
CA VAL A 197 2.53 -14.14 2.52
C VAL A 197 1.74 -13.05 3.20
N SER A 198 0.42 -13.06 3.03
CA SER A 198 -0.50 -12.18 3.74
C SER A 198 -1.64 -12.99 4.33
N ASN A 199 -2.13 -12.61 5.51
CA ASN A 199 -3.29 -13.25 6.16
C ASN A 199 -3.11 -14.76 6.45
N TYR A 200 -1.94 -15.15 6.94
CA TYR A 200 -1.66 -16.50 7.43
C TYR A 200 -1.80 -16.56 8.95
N GLY A 201 -2.37 -17.66 9.46
CA GLY A 201 -2.29 -17.98 10.89
C GLY A 201 -0.92 -18.56 11.27
N PRO A 202 -0.56 -18.58 12.58
CA PRO A 202 0.76 -19.02 13.06
C PRO A 202 1.17 -20.41 12.55
N LYS A 203 0.27 -21.40 12.67
CA LYS A 203 0.54 -22.78 12.27
C LYS A 203 0.80 -22.91 10.76
N GLN A 204 0.04 -22.19 9.94
CA GLN A 204 0.19 -22.25 8.49
C GLN A 204 1.44 -21.49 8.03
N LEU A 205 1.81 -20.40 8.72
CA LEU A 205 3.04 -19.65 8.46
C LEU A 205 4.29 -20.52 8.65
N ILE A 206 4.33 -21.35 9.70
CA ILE A 206 5.43 -22.30 9.93
C ILE A 206 5.50 -23.32 8.78
N LYS A 207 4.36 -23.89 8.37
CA LYS A 207 4.33 -24.90 7.29
C LYS A 207 4.86 -24.35 5.96
N ILE A 208 4.43 -23.15 5.56
CA ILE A 208 4.91 -22.57 4.30
C ILE A 208 6.39 -22.16 4.41
N HIS A 209 6.83 -21.67 5.58
CA HIS A 209 8.24 -21.38 5.82
C HIS A 209 9.10 -22.64 5.58
N ASP A 210 8.75 -23.77 6.20
CA ASP A 210 9.51 -25.01 6.07
C ASP A 210 9.47 -25.55 4.63
N TYR A 211 8.30 -25.45 3.97
CA TYR A 211 8.12 -25.84 2.58
C TYR A 211 9.03 -25.06 1.61
N LEU A 212 9.11 -23.73 1.79
CA LEU A 212 9.94 -22.84 0.95
C LEU A 212 11.43 -23.00 1.29
N LYS A 213 11.78 -23.14 2.58
CA LYS A 213 13.14 -23.39 3.04
C LYS A 213 13.72 -24.67 2.44
N ALA A 214 12.93 -25.74 2.36
CA ALA A 214 13.35 -27.00 1.73
C ALA A 214 13.66 -26.86 0.22
N ARG A 215 13.20 -25.78 -0.42
CA ARG A 215 13.45 -25.45 -1.84
C ARG A 215 14.42 -24.28 -2.04
N GLY A 216 15.03 -23.77 -0.96
CA GLY A 216 15.95 -22.63 -1.04
C GLY A 216 15.29 -21.29 -1.38
N VAL A 217 13.97 -21.16 -1.19
CA VAL A 217 13.22 -19.94 -1.51
C VAL A 217 13.03 -19.10 -0.24
N PRO A 218 13.46 -17.81 -0.21
CA PRO A 218 13.39 -16.99 0.99
C PRO A 218 11.98 -16.44 1.25
N LEU A 219 11.32 -16.91 2.31
CA LEU A 219 10.11 -16.28 2.85
C LEU A 219 10.50 -15.06 3.69
N CYS A 220 10.44 -13.86 3.11
CA CYS A 220 10.99 -12.65 3.73
C CYS A 220 9.97 -11.84 4.52
N SER A 221 8.68 -11.97 4.22
CA SER A 221 7.63 -11.18 4.87
C SER A 221 6.34 -11.94 5.14
N ALA A 222 5.66 -11.53 6.22
CA ALA A 222 4.29 -11.89 6.51
C ALA A 222 3.48 -10.61 6.78
N GLN A 223 2.50 -10.33 5.92
CA GLN A 223 1.66 -9.16 6.01
C GLN A 223 0.34 -9.48 6.74
N VAL A 224 0.05 -8.76 7.81
CA VAL A 224 -1.13 -9.01 8.65
C VAL A 224 -1.80 -7.72 9.09
N GLN A 225 -3.11 -7.79 9.36
CA GLN A 225 -3.82 -6.68 9.95
C GLN A 225 -3.36 -6.49 11.39
N PHE A 226 -2.74 -5.36 11.67
CA PHE A 226 -2.18 -5.08 12.99
C PHE A 226 -2.44 -3.62 13.33
N SER A 227 -3.20 -3.39 14.40
CA SER A 227 -3.64 -2.07 14.85
C SER A 227 -4.13 -2.19 16.29
N LEU A 228 -4.33 -1.06 16.97
CA LEU A 228 -4.92 -1.07 18.32
C LEU A 228 -6.32 -1.73 18.37
N LEU A 229 -6.98 -1.94 17.22
CA LEU A 229 -8.27 -2.64 17.12
C LEU A 229 -8.14 -4.14 16.84
N SER A 230 -6.96 -4.60 16.43
CA SER A 230 -6.73 -5.94 15.89
C SER A 230 -5.47 -6.60 16.45
N MET A 231 -5.03 -6.18 17.65
CA MET A 231 -3.91 -6.78 18.38
C MET A 231 -4.44 -7.86 19.32
N GLY A 232 -4.86 -9.00 18.77
CA GLY A 232 -5.29 -10.17 19.53
C GLY A 232 -4.15 -11.16 19.79
N GLU A 233 -4.48 -12.28 20.43
CA GLU A 233 -3.54 -13.38 20.71
C GLU A 233 -2.89 -13.91 19.44
N ASP A 234 -3.69 -14.14 18.38
CA ASP A 234 -3.20 -14.60 17.08
C ASP A 234 -2.16 -13.66 16.46
N GLN A 235 -2.39 -12.35 16.50
CA GLN A 235 -1.44 -11.38 15.94
C GLN A 235 -0.12 -11.35 16.73
N MET A 236 -0.20 -11.50 18.05
CA MET A 236 0.99 -11.60 18.89
C MET A 236 1.74 -12.92 18.67
N GLU A 237 1.03 -14.02 18.45
CA GLU A 237 1.64 -15.30 18.11
C GLU A 237 2.30 -15.24 16.72
N ILE A 238 1.63 -14.68 15.71
CA ILE A 238 2.22 -14.46 14.37
C ILE A 238 3.48 -13.63 14.48
N LYS A 239 3.47 -12.54 15.28
CA LYS A 239 4.67 -11.73 15.50
C LYS A 239 5.81 -12.55 16.10
N LYS A 240 5.54 -13.36 17.14
CA LYS A 240 6.56 -14.25 17.75
C LYS A 240 7.13 -15.25 16.75
N VAL A 241 6.28 -15.85 15.91
CA VAL A 241 6.69 -16.77 14.84
C VAL A 241 7.55 -16.05 13.80
N CYS A 242 7.16 -14.83 13.41
CA CYS A 242 7.95 -14.03 12.48
C CYS A 242 9.34 -13.72 13.05
N ASP A 243 9.40 -13.27 14.30
CA ASP A 243 10.66 -12.95 14.99
C ASP A 243 11.57 -14.19 15.10
N SER A 244 11.02 -15.38 15.40
CA SER A 244 11.81 -16.61 15.55
C SER A 244 12.30 -17.19 14.22
N LEU A 245 11.54 -17.00 13.13
CA LEU A 245 11.89 -17.50 11.80
C LEU A 245 12.68 -16.48 10.96
N GLY A 246 12.91 -15.27 11.48
CA GLY A 246 13.56 -14.19 10.73
C GLY A 246 12.69 -13.61 9.60
N ILE A 247 11.38 -13.84 9.66
CA ILE A 247 10.40 -13.29 8.71
C ILE A 247 10.04 -11.88 9.18
N ARG A 248 10.00 -10.91 8.27
CA ARG A 248 9.63 -9.54 8.62
C ARG A 248 8.12 -9.35 8.60
N LEU A 249 7.55 -8.98 9.75
CA LEU A 249 6.13 -8.64 9.82
C LEU A 249 5.85 -7.27 9.15
N ILE A 250 4.87 -7.24 8.24
CA ILE A 250 4.31 -6.02 7.66
C ILE A 250 2.91 -5.81 8.26
N ALA A 251 2.72 -4.72 8.99
CA ALA A 251 1.46 -4.33 9.59
C ALA A 251 0.65 -3.47 8.61
N TYR A 252 -0.50 -3.97 8.14
CA TYR A 252 -1.42 -3.17 7.34
C TYR A 252 -2.62 -2.69 8.16
N SER A 253 -3.30 -1.66 7.64
CA SER A 253 -4.43 -0.99 8.30
C SER A 253 -4.14 -0.51 9.74
N PRO A 254 -2.98 0.10 10.02
CA PRO A 254 -2.63 0.51 11.39
C PRO A 254 -3.56 1.56 11.98
N LEU A 255 -4.29 2.28 11.12
CA LEU A 255 -5.30 3.27 11.50
C LEU A 255 -6.74 2.70 11.52
N GLY A 256 -6.92 1.39 11.37
CA GLY A 256 -8.23 0.74 11.37
C GLY A 256 -9.17 1.33 10.31
N LEU A 257 -8.75 1.35 9.04
CA LEU A 257 -9.47 1.99 7.93
C LEU A 257 -9.73 3.50 8.09
N GLY A 258 -9.02 4.14 9.03
CA GLY A 258 -9.18 5.54 9.38
C GLY A 258 -10.04 5.77 10.62
N MET A 259 -10.67 4.75 11.22
CA MET A 259 -11.43 4.88 12.48
C MET A 259 -10.55 5.46 13.59
N LEU A 260 -9.29 5.04 13.65
CA LEU A 260 -8.34 5.50 14.65
C LEU A 260 -7.80 6.92 14.36
N THR A 261 -8.28 7.64 13.34
CA THR A 261 -7.88 9.05 13.16
C THR A 261 -8.68 10.01 14.04
N GLY A 262 -9.83 9.58 14.57
CA GLY A 262 -10.77 10.44 15.28
C GLY A 262 -11.62 11.33 14.36
N LYS A 263 -11.43 11.28 13.03
CA LYS A 263 -12.20 12.11 12.08
C LYS A 263 -13.63 11.64 11.86
N TYR A 264 -13.95 10.41 12.25
CA TYR A 264 -15.26 9.80 12.11
C TYR A 264 -15.93 9.66 13.46
N THR A 265 -17.22 9.95 13.50
CA THR A 265 -18.10 9.86 14.67
C THR A 265 -19.41 9.18 14.26
N SER A 266 -20.27 8.83 15.22
CA SER A 266 -21.60 8.29 14.92
C SER A 266 -22.44 9.21 14.04
N SER A 267 -22.18 10.53 14.08
CA SER A 267 -22.82 11.55 13.23
C SER A 267 -22.06 11.85 11.93
N ARG A 268 -20.81 11.40 11.78
CA ARG A 268 -19.94 11.66 10.62
C ARG A 268 -19.26 10.37 10.17
N LEU A 269 -19.99 9.59 9.37
CA LEU A 269 -19.53 8.31 8.82
C LEU A 269 -18.85 8.49 7.46
N PRO A 270 -17.97 7.56 7.05
CA PRO A 270 -17.49 7.52 5.66
C PRO A 270 -18.65 7.20 4.70
N LEU A 271 -18.48 7.54 3.43
CA LEU A 271 -19.40 7.15 2.37
C LEU A 271 -19.24 5.66 2.01
N GLY A 272 -20.27 5.11 1.36
CA GLY A 272 -20.24 3.77 0.78
C GLY A 272 -20.25 2.62 1.81
N PRO A 273 -19.79 1.41 1.42
CA PRO A 273 -19.89 0.21 2.25
C PRO A 273 -19.19 0.32 3.62
N ARG A 274 -18.17 1.19 3.73
CA ARG A 274 -17.49 1.44 5.01
C ARG A 274 -18.41 2.01 6.08
N ALA A 275 -19.48 2.72 5.71
CA ALA A 275 -20.43 3.29 6.67
C ALA A 275 -21.06 2.21 7.57
N PHE A 276 -21.38 1.05 7.01
CA PHE A 276 -22.02 -0.05 7.73
C PHE A 276 -21.10 -0.60 8.83
N LEU A 277 -19.85 -0.90 8.48
CA LEU A 277 -18.83 -1.37 9.41
C LEU A 277 -18.58 -0.33 10.53
N PHE A 278 -18.50 0.95 10.17
CA PHE A 278 -18.22 2.02 11.13
C PHE A 278 -19.37 2.21 12.13
N ARG A 279 -20.63 2.00 11.73
CA ARG A 279 -21.78 2.05 12.66
C ARG A 279 -21.70 0.98 13.76
N GLN A 280 -21.16 -0.19 13.45
CA GLN A 280 -21.04 -1.27 14.42
C GLN A 280 -19.86 -1.07 15.36
N ILE A 281 -18.73 -0.58 14.83
CA ILE A 281 -17.47 -0.53 15.59
C ILE A 281 -17.31 0.80 16.35
N LEU A 282 -17.62 1.96 15.74
CA LEU A 282 -17.32 3.27 16.32
C LEU A 282 -17.89 3.49 17.74
N PRO A 283 -19.13 3.07 18.08
CA PRO A 283 -19.65 3.26 19.44
C PRO A 283 -18.77 2.63 20.52
N GLY A 284 -18.14 1.48 20.23
CA GLY A 284 -17.22 0.82 21.16
C GLY A 284 -15.82 1.44 21.20
N LEU A 285 -15.47 2.34 20.28
CA LEU A 285 -14.13 2.94 20.20
C LEU A 285 -13.97 4.21 21.03
N GLU A 286 -15.05 4.79 21.53
CA GLU A 286 -15.00 6.07 22.23
C GLU A 286 -14.01 6.10 23.41
N PRO A 287 -13.97 5.11 24.33
CA PRO A 287 -13.00 5.10 25.43
C PRO A 287 -11.54 5.05 24.93
N LEU A 288 -11.30 4.29 23.86
CA LEU A 288 -9.97 4.16 23.25
C LEU A 288 -9.54 5.47 22.56
N LEU A 289 -10.45 6.11 21.82
CA LEU A 289 -10.17 7.38 21.15
C LEU A 289 -9.92 8.50 22.17
N ASN A 290 -10.67 8.55 23.26
CA ASN A 290 -10.48 9.50 24.36
C ASN A 290 -9.11 9.30 25.02
N SER A 291 -8.77 8.05 25.38
CA SER A 291 -7.45 7.72 25.95
C SER A 291 -6.30 8.12 25.02
N LEU A 292 -6.43 7.86 23.72
CA LEU A 292 -5.44 8.26 22.72
C LEU A 292 -5.38 9.78 22.56
N GLY A 293 -6.50 10.48 22.75
CA GLY A 293 -6.61 11.94 22.75
C GLY A 293 -5.84 12.58 23.88
N GLU A 294 -6.01 12.06 25.10
CA GLU A 294 -5.26 12.53 26.27
C GLU A 294 -3.75 12.33 26.10
N ILE A 295 -3.33 11.17 25.59
CA ILE A 295 -1.91 10.90 25.32
C ILE A 295 -1.38 11.87 24.27
N ALA A 296 -2.13 12.12 23.19
CA ALA A 296 -1.77 13.05 22.14
C ALA A 296 -1.59 14.48 22.66
N GLN A 297 -2.51 14.94 23.51
CA GLN A 297 -2.42 16.24 24.15
C GLN A 297 -1.20 16.35 25.07
N ARG A 298 -0.96 15.35 25.94
CA ARG A 298 0.21 15.32 26.83
C ARG A 298 1.54 15.30 26.08
N ARG A 299 1.57 14.74 24.87
CA ARG A 299 2.77 14.63 24.02
C ARG A 299 2.92 15.75 23.00
N GLY A 300 1.95 16.66 22.88
CA GLY A 300 1.94 17.70 21.84
C GLY A 300 1.94 17.12 20.42
N LYS A 301 1.25 16.00 20.19
CA LYS A 301 1.16 15.29 18.90
C LYS A 301 -0.29 15.17 18.44
N THR A 302 -0.52 14.90 17.16
CA THR A 302 -1.85 14.56 16.65
C THR A 302 -2.21 13.10 16.97
N LEU A 303 -3.52 12.78 16.98
CA LEU A 303 -4.00 11.41 17.21
C LEU A 303 -3.35 10.38 16.25
N PRO A 304 -3.22 10.65 14.93
CA PRO A 304 -2.51 9.75 14.03
C PRO A 304 -1.02 9.58 14.38
N GLN A 305 -0.33 10.67 14.77
CA GLN A 305 1.10 10.63 15.11
C GLN A 305 1.38 9.75 16.35
N VAL A 306 0.56 9.84 17.40
CA VAL A 306 0.71 8.98 18.59
C VAL A 306 0.56 7.50 18.23
N LYS A 307 -0.34 7.18 17.30
CA LYS A 307 -0.63 5.78 16.93
C LYS A 307 0.45 5.18 16.06
N PHE A 308 1.07 5.98 15.20
CA PHE A 308 2.27 5.58 14.47
C PHE A 308 3.46 5.27 15.40
N ILE A 309 3.56 5.94 16.54
CA ILE A 309 4.60 5.67 17.55
C ILE A 309 4.35 4.34 18.29
N PHE A 310 3.09 3.94 18.49
CA PHE A 310 2.76 2.65 19.14
C PHE A 310 2.97 1.43 18.23
N LEU A 311 2.95 1.61 16.91
CA LEU A 311 3.18 0.54 15.92
C LEU A 311 4.52 0.76 15.19
N LEU A 312 5.64 0.56 15.88
CA LEU A 312 6.98 0.42 15.26
C LEU A 312 7.15 -0.97 14.60
N LEU A 313 6.18 -1.34 13.77
CA LEU A 313 6.21 -2.45 12.82
C LEU A 313 6.21 -1.85 11.42
N LEU A 314 6.62 -2.58 10.37
CA LEU A 314 6.56 -2.02 9.01
C LEU A 314 5.14 -1.65 8.65
N LEU A 315 4.82 -0.37 8.72
CA LEU A 315 3.48 0.13 8.48
C LEU A 315 3.28 0.34 7.00
N VAL A 316 2.25 -0.28 6.44
CA VAL A 316 1.77 0.04 5.09
C VAL A 316 0.47 0.82 5.25
N CYS A 317 0.53 2.12 4.95
CA CYS A 317 -0.62 3.01 5.02
C CYS A 317 -1.22 3.23 3.64
N ALA A 318 -2.50 2.88 3.46
CA ALA A 318 -3.30 3.40 2.36
C ALA A 318 -3.79 4.80 2.77
N TYR A 319 -3.34 5.82 2.06
CA TYR A 319 -3.83 7.19 2.18
C TYR A 319 -4.94 7.45 1.17
#